data_AF-A0A2M8NG76-F1
#
_entry.id   AF-A0A2M8NG76-F1
#
_cell.length_a   1.000
_cell.length_b   1.000
_cell.length_c   1.000
_cell.angle_alpha   90.00
_cell.angle_beta   90.00
_cell.angle_gamma   90.00
#
_symmetry.space_group_name_H-M   'P 1'
#
loop_
_entity.id
_entity.type
_entity.pdbx_description
1 polymer ?
#
loop_
_entity_poly.entity_id
_entity_poly.type
_entity_poly.pdbx_seq_one_letter_code
_entity_poly.pdbx_strand_id
1 'polypeptide(L)'
;SVTAPATVTEAMGAMQPAARVVAAPAFAVTSAPWSAPINTTTMAAVGWERYHLSVIEALSETAKEQIGSLGWDGPLAAISHTRVNLADYFKETVAVVTNPAIDRERELAQFSTDVLIGVRPQIGSLDNGNELLIQLNVPLLIGGHPSLGSSEAMVTVARKFGTQTLDEIIDLFEGRVAHLQMNAHMDEPIDDAVRRIEQEAVEAVQQGAICILLDDAA
;
A
#
# COMPACT_ATOMS: atom_id res chain seq x y z
N SER A 1 48.01 -27.36 -20.96
CA SER A 1 48.50 -26.62 -19.78
C SER A 1 47.32 -25.95 -19.12
N VAL A 2 46.80 -26.56 -18.06
CA VAL A 2 45.66 -26.05 -17.29
C VAL A 2 46.21 -25.02 -16.30
N THR A 3 45.83 -23.76 -16.47
CA THR A 3 46.13 -22.67 -15.53
C THR A 3 45.16 -22.73 -14.36
N ALA A 4 45.71 -22.80 -13.14
CA ALA A 4 44.95 -22.83 -11.89
C ALA A 4 44.19 -21.52 -11.61
N PRO A 5 43.06 -21.53 -10.90
CA PRO A 5 42.35 -20.32 -10.51
C PRO A 5 43.08 -19.60 -9.36
N ALA A 6 43.11 -18.27 -9.44
CA ALA A 6 43.70 -17.39 -8.43
C ALA A 6 42.95 -17.50 -7.09
N THR A 7 43.73 -17.56 -6.02
CA THR A 7 43.29 -17.59 -4.61
C THR A 7 42.61 -16.29 -4.18
N VAL A 8 41.58 -16.42 -3.34
CA VAL A 8 40.61 -15.42 -2.83
C VAL A 8 41.23 -14.33 -1.92
N THR A 9 42.55 -14.13 -1.93
CA THR A 9 43.25 -13.38 -0.86
C THR A 9 43.66 -11.96 -1.21
N GLU A 10 43.35 -11.44 -2.41
CA GLU A 10 43.85 -10.11 -2.86
C GLU A 10 42.80 -9.00 -3.00
N ALA A 11 41.61 -9.15 -2.41
CA ALA A 11 40.57 -8.10 -2.43
C ALA A 11 40.35 -7.41 -1.07
N MET A 12 41.37 -7.34 -0.20
CA MET A 12 41.32 -6.61 1.08
C MET A 12 41.94 -5.20 0.97
N GLY A 13 41.57 -4.45 -0.07
CA GLY A 13 42.09 -3.10 -0.32
C GLY A 13 41.00 -2.04 -0.35
N ALA A 14 40.90 -1.27 0.74
CA ALA A 14 40.22 0.03 0.87
C ALA A 14 38.68 0.05 0.76
N MET A 15 37.99 -0.44 1.79
CA MET A 15 36.61 -0.02 2.06
C MET A 15 36.67 1.24 2.95
N GLN A 16 36.35 2.39 2.37
CA GLN A 16 36.16 3.64 3.12
C GLN A 16 35.03 3.45 4.14
N PRO A 17 35.12 4.06 5.34
CA PRO A 17 34.06 3.94 6.32
C PRO A 17 32.77 4.54 5.75
N ALA A 18 31.68 3.78 5.91
CA ALA A 18 30.34 4.11 5.48
C ALA A 18 29.95 5.54 5.86
N ALA A 19 29.21 6.20 4.96
CA ALA A 19 28.69 7.54 5.13
C ALA A 19 28.03 7.69 6.52
N ARG A 20 28.39 8.80 7.19
CA ARG A 20 27.88 9.21 8.49
C ARG A 20 26.35 9.21 8.47
N VAL A 21 25.73 8.39 9.31
CA VAL A 21 24.28 8.40 9.57
C VAL A 21 23.93 9.79 10.11
N VAL A 22 23.36 10.63 9.25
CA VAL A 22 22.67 11.84 9.69
C VAL A 22 21.36 11.36 10.29
N ALA A 23 21.08 11.72 11.55
CA ALA A 23 19.79 11.46 12.16
C ALA A 23 18.71 12.05 11.24
N ALA A 24 17.88 11.19 10.65
CA ALA A 24 16.77 11.64 9.83
C ALA A 24 15.83 12.49 10.71
N PRO A 25 15.33 13.64 10.24
CA PRO A 25 14.26 14.34 10.91
C PRO A 25 13.09 13.37 11.17
N ALA A 26 12.57 13.39 12.40
CA ALA A 26 11.37 12.63 12.73
C ALA A 26 10.18 13.27 12.00
N PHE A 27 9.52 12.49 11.14
CA PHE A 27 8.24 12.83 10.56
C PHE A 27 7.18 12.66 11.64
N ALA A 28 6.43 13.74 11.93
CA ALA A 28 5.34 13.68 12.89
C ALA A 28 4.11 13.09 12.22
N VAL A 29 3.83 11.81 12.48
CA VAL A 29 2.55 11.19 12.14
C VAL A 29 1.76 11.02 13.43
N THR A 30 0.55 11.55 13.46
CA THR A 30 -0.37 11.36 14.60
C THR A 30 -1.00 9.98 14.53
N SER A 31 -1.10 9.29 15.66
CA SER A 31 -1.91 8.07 15.77
C SER A 31 -3.39 8.40 15.51
N ALA A 32 -4.06 7.55 14.74
CA ALA A 32 -5.45 7.72 14.29
C ALA A 32 -5.78 9.11 13.71
N PRO A 33 -5.23 9.50 12.54
CA PRO A 33 -5.52 10.81 11.94
C PRO A 33 -6.99 10.96 11.48
N TRP A 34 -7.75 9.86 11.40
CA TRP A 34 -9.07 9.85 10.77
C TRP A 34 -10.20 9.88 11.78
N SER A 35 -10.89 11.03 11.85
CA SER A 35 -12.08 11.23 12.67
C SER A 35 -13.29 11.71 11.89
N ALA A 36 -13.22 11.72 10.56
CA ALA A 36 -14.30 12.19 9.70
C ALA A 36 -15.56 11.33 9.92
N PRO A 37 -16.75 11.93 10.06
CA PRO A 37 -17.96 11.16 10.30
C PRO A 37 -18.28 10.26 9.10
N ILE A 38 -18.49 8.97 9.35
CA ILE A 38 -18.96 8.02 8.35
C ILE A 38 -20.46 8.24 8.17
N ASN A 39 -20.82 9.03 7.16
CA ASN A 39 -22.20 9.34 6.80
C ASN A 39 -22.38 9.38 5.28
N THR A 40 -23.63 9.44 4.82
CA THR A 40 -23.96 9.42 3.39
C THR A 40 -23.30 10.54 2.60
N THR A 41 -23.08 11.72 3.19
CA THR A 41 -22.42 12.85 2.53
C THR A 41 -20.95 12.55 2.27
N THR A 42 -20.21 12.12 3.31
CA THR A 42 -18.79 11.74 3.19
C THR A 42 -18.62 10.59 2.19
N MET A 43 -19.49 9.57 2.29
CA MET A 43 -19.47 8.43 1.38
C MET A 43 -19.72 8.84 -0.08
N ALA A 44 -20.73 9.69 -0.34
CA ALA A 44 -21.00 10.18 -1.68
C ALA A 44 -19.86 11.06 -2.23
N ALA A 45 -19.21 11.86 -1.38
CA ALA A 45 -18.07 12.67 -1.77
C ALA A 45 -16.92 11.80 -2.33
N VAL A 46 -16.60 10.70 -1.65
CA VAL A 46 -15.55 9.75 -2.07
C VAL A 46 -16.03 8.66 -3.04
N GLY A 47 -17.20 8.86 -3.67
CA GLY A 47 -17.64 8.03 -4.81
C GLY A 47 -18.34 6.72 -4.43
N TRP A 48 -18.83 6.59 -3.19
CA TRP A 48 -19.69 5.47 -2.82
C TRP A 48 -21.09 5.63 -3.39
N GLU A 49 -21.56 4.56 -4.02
CA GLU A 49 -22.94 4.41 -4.48
C GLU A 49 -23.66 3.36 -3.64
N ARG A 50 -25.00 3.32 -3.77
CA ARG A 50 -25.83 2.33 -3.06
C ARG A 50 -25.45 0.89 -3.43
N TYR A 51 -25.01 0.66 -4.66
CA TYR A 51 -24.55 -0.66 -5.10
C TYR A 51 -23.33 -1.14 -4.30
N HIS A 52 -22.36 -0.27 -4.02
CA HIS A 52 -21.18 -0.64 -3.21
C HIS A 52 -21.57 -1.09 -1.80
N LEU A 53 -22.61 -0.49 -1.21
CA LEU A 53 -23.13 -0.94 0.09
C LEU A 53 -23.65 -2.38 0.03
N SER A 54 -24.38 -2.76 -1.02
CA SER A 54 -24.86 -4.14 -1.17
C SER A 54 -23.73 -5.15 -1.37
N VAL A 55 -22.64 -4.74 -2.03
CA VAL A 55 -21.45 -5.57 -2.20
C VAL A 55 -20.79 -5.83 -0.85
N ILE A 56 -20.58 -4.78 -0.05
CA ILE A 56 -19.97 -4.89 1.29
C ILE A 56 -20.86 -5.68 2.25
N GLU A 57 -22.18 -5.48 2.22
CA GLU A 57 -23.13 -6.23 3.04
C GLU A 57 -23.02 -7.74 2.73
N ALA A 58 -23.07 -8.12 1.45
CA ALA A 58 -22.92 -9.51 1.03
C ALA A 58 -21.55 -10.12 1.43
N LEU A 59 -20.47 -9.36 1.26
CA LEU A 59 -19.13 -9.76 1.70
C LEU A 59 -19.07 -9.99 3.22
N SER A 60 -19.72 -9.11 3.99
CA SER A 60 -19.71 -9.19 5.46
C SER A 60 -20.49 -10.40 5.98
N GLU A 61 -21.59 -10.77 5.32
CA GLU A 61 -22.45 -11.89 5.73
C GLU A 61 -21.90 -13.25 5.27
N THR A 62 -21.39 -13.32 4.03
CA THR A 62 -21.05 -14.58 3.38
C THR A 62 -19.56 -14.89 3.35
N ALA A 63 -18.71 -13.90 3.64
CA ALA A 63 -17.26 -13.95 3.42
C ALA A 63 -16.87 -14.31 1.97
N LYS A 64 -17.75 -14.03 1.01
CA LYS A 64 -17.56 -14.25 -0.42
C LYS A 64 -17.98 -13.02 -1.20
N GLU A 65 -17.34 -12.80 -2.34
CA GLU A 65 -17.73 -11.76 -3.27
C GLU A 65 -19.17 -11.94 -3.74
N GLN A 66 -19.86 -10.83 -3.95
CA GLN A 66 -21.23 -10.84 -4.44
C GLN A 66 -21.27 -11.41 -5.86
N ILE A 67 -22.03 -12.50 -6.04
CA ILE A 67 -22.21 -13.11 -7.37
C ILE A 67 -23.42 -12.49 -8.04
N GLY A 68 -23.18 -11.84 -9.19
CA GLY A 68 -24.20 -11.34 -10.10
C GLY A 68 -24.41 -12.27 -11.30
N SER A 69 -25.50 -12.00 -12.03
CA SER A 69 -25.73 -12.59 -13.36
C SER A 69 -26.13 -11.48 -14.32
N LEU A 70 -26.12 -11.80 -15.63
CA LEU A 70 -26.19 -10.83 -16.73
C LEU A 70 -24.88 -10.03 -16.85
N GLY A 71 -24.47 -9.74 -18.09
CA GLY A 71 -23.27 -8.95 -18.34
C GLY A 71 -23.47 -7.49 -17.93
N TRP A 72 -22.37 -6.72 -17.91
CA TRP A 72 -22.45 -5.27 -17.73
C TRP A 72 -23.14 -4.63 -18.95
N ASP A 73 -24.34 -4.06 -18.74
CA ASP A 73 -25.14 -3.38 -19.76
C ASP A 73 -25.07 -1.85 -19.68
N GLY A 74 -24.36 -1.32 -18.68
CA GLY A 74 -24.08 0.10 -18.52
C GLY A 74 -23.08 0.65 -19.55
N PRO A 75 -22.99 1.98 -19.70
CA PRO A 75 -21.97 2.60 -20.54
C PRO A 75 -20.56 2.25 -20.04
N LEU A 76 -19.57 2.31 -20.93
CA LEU A 76 -18.17 2.35 -20.50
C LEU A 76 -17.92 3.66 -19.77
N ALA A 77 -17.01 3.65 -18.78
CA ALA A 77 -16.67 4.82 -17.98
C ALA A 77 -16.41 6.08 -18.83
N ALA A 78 -15.67 5.96 -19.93
CA ALA A 78 -15.31 7.05 -20.84
C ALA A 78 -16.49 7.70 -21.60
N ILE A 79 -17.62 7.02 -21.73
CA ILE A 79 -18.84 7.53 -22.40
C ILE A 79 -20.02 7.66 -21.45
N SER A 80 -19.80 7.45 -20.15
CA SER A 80 -20.85 7.64 -19.15
C SER A 80 -21.23 9.11 -19.04
N HIS A 81 -22.53 9.37 -18.91
CA HIS A 81 -23.04 10.72 -18.61
C HIS A 81 -23.16 10.98 -17.10
N THR A 82 -22.82 9.99 -16.27
CA THR A 82 -22.80 10.09 -14.80
C THR A 82 -21.36 10.06 -14.30
N ARG A 83 -21.16 10.53 -13.06
CA ARG A 83 -19.89 10.30 -12.34
C ARG A 83 -19.63 8.79 -12.29
N VAL A 84 -18.39 8.39 -12.55
CA VAL A 84 -17.89 7.03 -12.43
C VAL A 84 -16.57 7.07 -11.68
N ASN A 85 -16.22 6.00 -10.97
CA ASN A 85 -14.99 5.97 -10.19
C ASN A 85 -13.79 5.77 -11.11
N LEU A 86 -12.62 6.22 -10.67
CA LEU A 86 -11.38 6.06 -11.43
C LEU A 86 -11.09 4.58 -11.74
N ALA A 87 -11.40 3.69 -10.80
CA ALA A 87 -11.28 2.24 -10.97
C ALA A 87 -12.04 1.70 -12.19
N ASP A 88 -13.19 2.31 -12.56
CA ASP A 88 -14.02 1.84 -13.67
C ASP A 88 -13.38 2.04 -15.05
N TYR A 89 -12.37 2.92 -15.14
CA TYR A 89 -11.57 3.12 -16.35
C TYR A 89 -10.53 2.03 -16.56
N PHE A 90 -10.11 1.35 -15.49
CA PHE A 90 -9.14 0.26 -15.56
C PHE A 90 -9.86 -1.07 -15.77
N LYS A 91 -9.40 -1.85 -16.75
CA LYS A 91 -9.95 -3.19 -17.03
C LYS A 91 -8.89 -4.24 -16.73
N GLU A 92 -9.29 -5.27 -16.00
CA GLU A 92 -8.42 -6.39 -15.69
C GLU A 92 -7.96 -7.06 -16.98
N THR A 93 -6.66 -7.31 -17.07
CA THR A 93 -6.08 -8.02 -18.21
C THR A 93 -6.12 -9.51 -17.92
N VAL A 94 -6.71 -10.27 -18.84
CA VAL A 94 -6.75 -11.74 -18.77
C VAL A 94 -5.78 -12.33 -19.79
N ALA A 95 -5.01 -13.32 -19.36
CA ALA A 95 -4.18 -14.10 -20.26
C ALA A 95 -5.06 -14.93 -21.21
N VAL A 96 -4.86 -14.78 -22.52
CA VAL A 96 -5.53 -15.60 -23.52
C VAL A 96 -4.47 -16.16 -24.47
N VAL A 97 -4.51 -17.48 -24.70
CA VAL A 97 -3.62 -18.27 -25.59
C VAL A 97 -2.19 -18.47 -25.09
N THR A 98 -1.49 -17.42 -24.67
CA THR A 98 -0.03 -17.48 -24.46
C THR A 98 0.41 -18.20 -23.19
N ASN A 99 -0.46 -18.24 -22.18
CA ASN A 99 -0.24 -18.91 -20.90
C ASN A 99 -1.61 -19.29 -20.31
N PRO A 100 -1.77 -20.52 -19.78
CA PRO A 100 -3.02 -20.92 -19.14
C PRO A 100 -3.26 -20.09 -17.87
N ALA A 101 -4.53 -19.79 -17.60
CA ALA A 101 -4.93 -19.23 -16.32
C ALA A 101 -4.70 -20.27 -15.21
N ILE A 102 -4.23 -19.80 -14.05
CA ILE A 102 -3.99 -20.65 -12.87
C ILE A 102 -5.27 -20.65 -12.04
N ASP A 103 -5.74 -21.84 -11.64
CA ASP A 103 -6.95 -22.00 -10.83
C ASP A 103 -6.65 -21.66 -9.36
N ARG A 104 -7.20 -20.55 -8.85
CA ARG A 104 -6.97 -20.07 -7.47
C ARG A 104 -7.39 -21.08 -6.40
N GLU A 105 -8.46 -21.84 -6.62
CA GLU A 105 -8.97 -22.79 -5.61
C GLU A 105 -8.17 -24.08 -5.60
N ARG A 106 -7.76 -24.56 -6.78
CA ARG A 106 -7.02 -25.82 -6.93
C ARG A 106 -5.51 -25.65 -6.73
N GLU A 107 -4.97 -24.48 -7.03
CA GLU A 107 -3.52 -24.20 -7.06
C GLU A 107 -3.13 -23.07 -6.10
N LEU A 108 -3.84 -22.93 -4.98
CA LEU A 108 -3.62 -21.87 -4.00
C LEU A 108 -2.14 -21.73 -3.57
N ALA A 109 -1.42 -22.85 -3.46
CA ALA A 109 0.00 -22.88 -3.08
C ALA A 109 0.94 -22.14 -4.06
N GLN A 110 0.47 -21.85 -5.28
CA GLN A 110 1.23 -21.11 -6.30
C GLN A 110 1.02 -19.58 -6.19
N PHE A 111 0.09 -19.13 -5.36
CA PHE A 111 -0.20 -17.72 -5.13
C PHE A 111 0.33 -17.27 -3.78
N SER A 112 0.76 -16.01 -3.72
CA SER A 112 1.02 -15.30 -2.49
C SER A 112 0.43 -13.90 -2.58
N THR A 113 -0.17 -13.46 -1.48
CA THR A 113 -0.60 -12.08 -1.24
C THR A 113 0.36 -11.36 -0.30
N ASP A 114 1.55 -11.93 -0.07
CA ASP A 114 2.53 -11.35 0.82
C ASP A 114 2.98 -9.99 0.29
N VAL A 115 3.06 -9.01 1.18
CA VAL A 115 3.52 -7.66 0.89
C VAL A 115 4.73 -7.35 1.73
N LEU A 116 5.71 -6.68 1.14
CA LEU A 116 6.89 -6.18 1.83
C LEU A 116 6.80 -4.66 1.92
N ILE A 117 6.96 -4.12 3.13
CA ILE A 117 6.95 -2.68 3.41
C ILE A 117 8.29 -2.30 4.04
N GLY A 118 9.02 -1.36 3.44
CA GLY A 118 10.29 -0.85 3.96
C GLY A 118 11.37 -0.71 2.90
N VAL A 119 12.63 -0.69 3.34
CA VAL A 119 13.78 -0.50 2.43
C VAL A 119 13.96 -1.74 1.57
N ARG A 120 14.01 -1.55 0.25
CA ARG A 120 14.28 -2.64 -0.69
C ARG A 120 15.77 -3.04 -0.60
N PRO A 121 16.10 -4.29 -0.25
CA PRO A 121 17.48 -4.73 -0.17
C PRO A 121 18.19 -4.67 -1.53
N GLN A 122 19.48 -4.31 -1.51
CA GLN A 122 20.31 -4.37 -2.72
C GLN A 122 20.74 -5.80 -3.02
N ILE A 123 20.65 -6.20 -4.30
CA ILE A 123 21.11 -7.52 -4.74
C ILE A 123 22.62 -7.63 -4.54
N GLY A 124 23.07 -8.64 -3.81
CA GLY A 124 24.49 -8.93 -3.59
C GLY A 124 25.16 -8.10 -2.49
N SER A 125 24.42 -7.26 -1.77
CA SER A 125 24.92 -6.56 -0.58
C SER A 125 24.56 -7.32 0.69
N LEU A 126 25.44 -7.24 1.69
CA LEU A 126 25.11 -7.69 3.04
C LEU A 126 24.25 -6.62 3.71
N ASP A 127 23.27 -7.06 4.50
CA ASP A 127 22.46 -6.17 5.31
C ASP A 127 23.36 -5.38 6.26
N ASN A 128 23.20 -4.06 6.25
CA ASN A 128 23.94 -3.14 7.11
C ASN A 128 23.30 -3.02 8.51
N GLY A 129 22.23 -3.77 8.79
CA GLY A 129 21.55 -3.86 10.09
C GLY A 129 20.67 -2.66 10.44
N ASN A 130 20.46 -1.74 9.49
CA ASN A 130 19.67 -0.51 9.69
C ASN A 130 18.51 -0.39 8.68
N GLU A 131 18.28 -1.41 7.87
CA GLU A 131 17.22 -1.47 6.86
C GLU A 131 16.02 -2.22 7.45
N LEU A 132 14.93 -1.50 7.75
CA LEU A 132 13.69 -2.12 8.22
C LEU A 132 12.88 -2.59 7.01
N LEU A 133 12.52 -3.87 7.01
CA LEU A 133 11.63 -4.49 6.04
C LEU A 133 10.63 -5.38 6.79
N ILE A 134 9.34 -5.12 6.62
CA ILE A 134 8.24 -5.84 7.26
C ILE A 134 7.53 -6.66 6.19
N GLN A 135 7.21 -7.91 6.51
CA GLN A 135 6.36 -8.76 5.69
C GLN A 135 4.95 -8.83 6.29
N LEU A 136 3.94 -8.65 5.45
CA LEU A 136 2.53 -8.90 5.74
C LEU A 136 2.05 -10.04 4.85
N ASN A 137 1.08 -10.83 5.32
CA ASN A 137 0.50 -11.92 4.54
C ASN A 137 -0.58 -11.44 3.56
N VAL A 138 -1.12 -10.24 3.77
CA VAL A 138 -2.17 -9.64 2.95
C VAL A 138 -1.90 -8.14 2.73
N PRO A 139 -2.32 -7.57 1.59
CA PRO A 139 -2.17 -6.15 1.27
C PRO A 139 -3.20 -5.26 1.99
N LEU A 140 -3.65 -5.63 3.19
CA LEU A 140 -4.70 -4.93 3.94
C LEU A 140 -4.23 -4.68 5.37
N LEU A 141 -4.26 -3.43 5.81
CA LEU A 141 -4.00 -3.02 7.19
C LEU A 141 -5.32 -2.88 7.95
N ILE A 142 -5.25 -3.01 9.28
CA ILE A 142 -6.41 -2.83 10.16
C ILE A 142 -6.33 -1.47 10.88
N GLY A 143 -7.48 -0.85 11.13
CA GLY A 143 -7.60 0.29 12.03
C GLY A 143 -7.55 1.65 11.35
N GLY A 144 -6.99 2.63 12.05
CA GLY A 144 -6.92 4.03 11.61
C GLY A 144 -8.18 4.87 11.88
N HIS A 145 -9.36 4.26 12.02
CA HIS A 145 -10.60 4.98 12.34
C HIS A 145 -11.24 4.49 13.66
N PRO A 146 -11.65 5.38 14.58
CA PRO A 146 -12.15 5.00 15.90
C PRO A 146 -13.45 4.19 15.88
N SER A 147 -14.24 4.26 14.80
CA SER A 147 -15.49 3.49 14.66
C SER A 147 -15.29 2.00 14.37
N LEU A 148 -14.07 1.54 14.10
CA LEU A 148 -13.80 0.13 13.77
C LEU A 148 -13.81 -0.81 15.00
N GLY A 149 -13.76 -0.25 16.22
CA GLY A 149 -13.79 -1.00 17.46
C GLY A 149 -12.62 -0.68 18.38
N SER A 150 -12.40 -1.53 19.38
CA SER A 150 -11.28 -1.36 20.31
C SER A 150 -9.94 -1.74 19.66
N SER A 151 -8.84 -1.11 20.11
CA SER A 151 -7.49 -1.43 19.66
C SER A 151 -7.15 -2.92 19.85
N GLU A 152 -7.59 -3.54 20.95
CA GLU A 152 -7.39 -4.97 21.21
C GLU A 152 -8.08 -5.86 20.16
N ALA A 153 -9.31 -5.52 19.76
CA ALA A 153 -10.03 -6.26 18.73
C ALA A 153 -9.32 -6.13 17.38
N MET A 154 -8.85 -4.92 17.04
CA MET A 154 -8.12 -4.65 15.79
C MET A 154 -6.80 -5.44 15.72
N VAL A 155 -6.01 -5.45 16.80
CA VAL A 155 -4.78 -6.24 16.88
C VAL A 155 -5.08 -7.74 16.76
N THR A 156 -6.15 -8.23 17.41
CA THR A 156 -6.56 -9.64 17.33
C THR A 156 -6.88 -10.04 15.88
N VAL A 157 -7.61 -9.20 15.15
CA VAL A 157 -7.92 -9.42 13.73
C VAL A 157 -6.65 -9.36 12.89
N ALA A 158 -5.81 -8.36 13.10
CA ALA A 158 -4.56 -8.20 12.34
C ALA A 158 -3.67 -9.44 12.46
N ARG A 159 -3.46 -9.94 13.69
CA ARG A 159 -2.68 -11.17 13.94
C ARG A 159 -3.31 -12.41 13.31
N LYS A 160 -4.64 -12.55 13.34
CA LYS A 160 -5.35 -13.67 12.72
C LYS A 160 -5.08 -13.78 11.21
N PHE A 161 -4.97 -12.64 10.53
CA PHE A 161 -4.76 -12.59 9.08
C PHE A 161 -3.29 -12.37 8.67
N GLY A 162 -2.36 -12.37 9.62
CA GLY A 162 -0.94 -12.12 9.34
C GLY A 162 -0.67 -10.71 8.83
N THR A 163 -1.44 -9.72 9.28
CA THR A 163 -1.24 -8.30 8.98
C THR A 163 -1.00 -7.50 10.26
N GLN A 164 -0.88 -6.18 10.13
CA GLN A 164 -0.68 -5.25 11.23
C GLN A 164 -1.76 -4.17 11.24
N THR A 165 -1.89 -3.51 12.39
CA THR A 165 -2.67 -2.27 12.43
C THR A 165 -1.85 -1.12 11.83
N LEU A 166 -2.53 -0.07 11.36
CA LEU A 166 -1.82 1.11 10.86
C LEU A 166 -0.93 1.76 11.92
N ASP A 167 -1.42 1.86 13.17
CA ASP A 167 -0.66 2.43 14.27
C ASP A 167 0.62 1.62 14.53
N GLU A 168 0.53 0.28 14.52
CA GLU A 168 1.72 -0.60 14.63
C GLU A 168 2.72 -0.34 13.49
N ILE A 169 2.26 -0.13 12.26
CA ILE A 169 3.15 0.21 11.13
C ILE A 169 3.84 1.55 11.38
N ILE A 170 3.09 2.59 11.77
CA ILE A 170 3.64 3.92 12.04
C ILE A 170 4.71 3.84 13.14
N ASP A 171 4.41 3.14 14.23
CA ASP A 171 5.32 2.97 15.37
C ASP A 171 6.59 2.21 14.99
N LEU A 172 6.47 1.14 14.18
CA LEU A 172 7.62 0.31 13.76
C LEU A 172 8.66 1.09 12.96
N PHE A 173 8.24 2.08 12.17
CA PHE A 173 9.17 2.90 11.40
C PHE A 173 9.79 4.05 12.21
N GLU A 174 9.45 4.19 13.50
CA GLU A 174 10.10 5.10 14.46
C GLU A 174 10.21 6.56 13.97
N GLY A 175 9.10 7.08 13.42
CA GLY A 175 9.07 8.44 12.88
C GLY A 175 9.75 8.60 11.52
N ARG A 176 10.04 7.51 10.80
CA ARG A 176 10.48 7.51 9.40
C ARG A 176 9.32 7.28 8.41
N VAL A 177 8.09 7.61 8.84
CA VAL A 177 6.90 7.58 8.00
C VAL A 177 6.54 9.00 7.61
N ALA A 178 6.60 9.35 6.33
CA ALA A 178 6.08 10.62 5.85
C ALA A 178 4.58 10.49 5.55
N HIS A 179 3.77 11.36 6.14
CA HIS A 179 2.33 11.41 5.91
C HIS A 179 2.00 12.55 4.95
N LEU A 180 1.45 12.22 3.78
CA LEU A 180 1.17 13.15 2.71
C LEU A 180 -0.32 13.14 2.37
N GLN A 181 -0.90 14.33 2.23
CA GLN A 181 -2.29 14.50 1.85
C GLN A 181 -2.44 14.46 0.33
N MET A 182 -3.39 13.66 -0.14
CA MET A 182 -3.68 13.43 -1.55
C MET A 182 -4.70 14.41 -2.14
N ASN A 183 -5.30 15.26 -1.31
CA ASN A 183 -6.29 16.21 -1.75
C ASN A 183 -5.67 17.34 -2.59
N ALA A 184 -6.41 17.77 -3.61
CA ALA A 184 -6.12 19.01 -4.33
C ALA A 184 -6.74 20.18 -3.55
N HIS A 185 -6.02 21.29 -3.46
CA HIS A 185 -6.61 22.51 -2.91
C HIS A 185 -7.71 23.05 -3.82
N MET A 186 -8.63 23.85 -3.27
CA MET A 186 -9.78 24.39 -4.02
C MET A 186 -9.38 25.19 -5.27
N ASP A 187 -8.23 25.87 -5.22
CA ASP A 187 -7.69 26.69 -6.32
C ASP A 187 -6.48 26.02 -7.01
N GLU A 188 -6.29 24.72 -6.82
CA GLU A 188 -5.18 23.94 -7.38
C GLU A 188 -5.69 22.97 -8.47
N PRO A 189 -5.26 23.12 -9.73
CA PRO A 189 -5.53 22.14 -10.76
C PRO A 189 -4.99 20.75 -10.36
N ILE A 190 -5.70 19.69 -10.74
CA ILE A 190 -5.30 18.30 -10.40
C ILE A 190 -3.88 17.98 -10.86
N ASP A 191 -3.47 18.44 -12.05
CA ASP A 191 -2.11 18.23 -12.57
C ASP A 191 -1.03 18.92 -11.72
N ASP A 192 -1.37 20.03 -11.05
CA ASP A 192 -0.47 20.72 -10.13
C ASP A 192 -0.44 20.01 -8.77
N ALA A 193 -1.59 19.55 -8.27
CA ALA A 193 -1.68 18.75 -7.05
C ALA A 193 -0.85 17.45 -7.14
N VAL A 194 -0.95 16.73 -8.27
CA VAL A 194 -0.15 15.52 -8.51
C VAL A 194 1.35 15.84 -8.49
N ARG A 195 1.78 16.92 -9.16
CA ARG A 195 3.19 17.35 -9.16
C ARG A 195 3.69 17.76 -7.78
N ARG A 196 2.84 18.44 -7.00
CA ARG A 196 3.14 18.80 -5.61
C ARG A 196 3.33 17.54 -4.75
N ILE A 197 2.39 16.59 -4.79
CA ILE A 197 2.46 15.35 -4.02
C ILE A 197 3.69 14.52 -4.43
N GLU A 198 4.01 14.47 -5.73
CA GLU A 198 5.25 13.84 -6.23
C GLU A 198 6.48 14.49 -5.61
N GLN A 199 6.55 15.82 -5.62
CA GLN A 199 7.69 16.55 -5.06
C GLN A 199 7.80 16.34 -3.54
N GLU A 200 6.70 16.43 -2.80
CA GLU A 200 6.65 16.16 -1.36
C GLU A 200 7.14 14.74 -1.02
N ALA A 201 6.73 13.74 -1.81
CA ALA A 201 7.17 12.36 -1.65
C ALA A 201 8.69 12.20 -1.88
N VAL A 202 9.23 12.82 -2.94
CA VAL A 202 10.66 12.78 -3.24
C VAL A 202 11.46 13.49 -2.14
N GLU A 203 11.02 14.67 -1.70
CA GLU A 203 11.67 15.43 -0.63
C GLU A 203 11.66 14.65 0.69
N ALA A 204 10.54 14.02 1.04
CA ALA A 204 10.43 13.19 2.23
C ALA A 204 11.43 12.02 2.22
N VAL A 205 11.56 11.30 1.11
CA VAL A 205 12.53 10.21 0.98
C VAL A 205 13.96 10.73 1.05
N GLN A 206 14.27 11.86 0.42
CA GLN A 206 15.60 12.51 0.51
C GLN A 206 15.94 12.94 1.94
N GLN A 207 14.92 13.29 2.73
CA GLN A 207 15.04 13.60 4.16
C GLN A 207 15.08 12.36 5.05
N GLY A 208 14.95 11.15 4.50
CA GLY A 208 15.12 9.89 5.23
C GLY A 208 13.82 9.19 5.61
N ALA A 209 12.67 9.55 5.01
CA ALA A 209 11.47 8.73 5.10
C ALA A 209 11.72 7.37 4.43
N ILE A 210 11.26 6.31 5.10
CA ILE A 210 11.33 4.92 4.61
C ILE A 210 9.95 4.43 4.19
N CYS A 211 8.90 4.96 4.81
CA CYS A 211 7.52 4.66 4.50
C CYS A 211 6.80 5.96 4.15
N ILE A 212 5.91 5.92 3.16
CA ILE A 212 5.05 7.04 2.79
C ILE A 212 3.61 6.60 3.02
N LEU A 213 2.90 7.30 3.88
CA LEU A 213 1.47 7.19 4.09
C LEU A 213 0.78 8.25 3.22
N LEU A 214 0.11 7.81 2.16
CA LEU A 214 -0.75 8.68 1.35
C LEU A 214 -2.17 8.65 1.92
N ASP A 215 -2.75 9.82 2.14
CA ASP A 215 -4.01 9.99 2.87
C ASP A 215 -4.97 10.92 2.12
N ASP A 216 -6.23 10.51 1.97
CA ASP A 216 -7.30 11.24 1.29
C ASP A 216 -8.39 11.76 2.26
N ALA A 217 -8.16 11.71 3.57
CA ALA A 217 -9.18 12.00 4.57
C ALA A 217 -9.31 13.47 5.02
N ALA A 218 -8.40 14.36 4.60
CA ALA A 218 -8.38 15.78 5.00
C ALA A 218 -9.32 16.68 4.19
#